data_AF-A0A4Y8C885-F1
#
_entry.id   AF-A0A4Y8C885-F1
#
_cell.length_a   1.000
_cell.length_b   1.000
_cell.length_c   1.000
_cell.angle_alpha   90.00
_cell.angle_beta   90.00
_cell.angle_gamma   90.00
#
_symmetry.space_group_name_H-M   'P 1'
#
loop_
_entity.id
_entity.type
_entity.pdbx_description
1 polymer ?
#
loop_
_entity_poly.entity_id
_entity_poly.type
_entity_poly.pdbx_seq_one_letter_code
_entity_poly.pdbx_strand_id
1 'polypeptide(L)'
;SRELGCGELIKIEVISDSRYLLPDNYETIKACELLAKEGFTPLPYMHADLYAARAMRDAGAAAIMPLAAPIGSNKGLCAKEFIQILLNEIDLPIIVDAGIG
;
A
#
# COMPACT_ATOMS: atom_id res chain seq x y z
N SER A 1 -16.47 -2.03 -7.69
CA SER A 1 -16.03 -1.10 -8.75
C SER A 1 -16.66 -1.41 -10.10
N ARG A 2 -16.49 -2.64 -10.65
CA ARG A 2 -17.08 -3.06 -11.93
C ARG A 2 -18.59 -2.84 -12.05
N GLU A 3 -19.36 -3.15 -11.01
CA GLU A 3 -20.82 -2.95 -11.01
C GLU A 3 -21.24 -1.47 -10.90
N LEU A 4 -20.35 -0.60 -10.44
CA LEU A 4 -20.58 0.84 -10.29
C LEU A 4 -19.91 1.67 -11.41
N GLY A 5 -19.22 1.01 -12.36
CA GLY A 5 -18.54 1.66 -13.49
C GLY A 5 -17.24 2.41 -13.14
N CYS A 6 -16.71 2.25 -11.93
CA CYS A 6 -15.59 3.06 -11.43
C CYS A 6 -14.19 2.47 -11.75
N GLY A 7 -13.91 2.09 -12.99
CA GLY A 7 -12.58 1.66 -13.44
C GLY A 7 -12.01 0.41 -12.74
N GLU A 8 -10.86 -0.05 -13.21
CA GLU A 8 -10.21 -1.28 -12.68
C GLU A 8 -9.23 -0.98 -11.53
N LEU A 9 -8.93 0.30 -11.24
CA LEU A 9 -8.07 0.69 -10.12
C LEU A 9 -8.75 0.43 -8.78
N ILE A 10 -8.03 -0.19 -7.84
CA ILE A 10 -8.55 -0.45 -6.48
C ILE A 10 -7.51 -0.14 -5.42
N LYS A 11 -7.85 0.78 -4.50
CA LYS A 11 -7.07 1.02 -3.28
C LYS A 11 -7.36 -0.08 -2.27
N ILE A 12 -6.32 -0.78 -1.81
CA ILE A 12 -6.43 -1.85 -0.83
C ILE A 12 -5.96 -1.32 0.52
N GLU A 13 -6.85 -1.37 1.51
CA GLU A 13 -6.57 -1.08 2.91
C GLU A 13 -7.04 -2.28 3.74
N VAL A 14 -6.09 -3.06 4.27
CA VAL A 14 -6.38 -4.16 5.19
C VAL A 14 -5.88 -3.76 6.56
N ILE A 15 -6.82 -3.47 7.46
CA ILE A 15 -6.54 -2.88 8.77
C ILE A 15 -7.20 -3.75 9.84
N SER A 16 -6.39 -4.33 10.72
CA SER A 16 -6.85 -5.24 11.78
C SER A 16 -7.24 -4.52 13.08
N ASP A 17 -6.82 -3.26 13.24
CA ASP A 17 -7.07 -2.44 14.44
C ASP A 17 -7.67 -1.07 14.08
N SER A 18 -8.72 -0.68 14.80
CA SER A 18 -9.42 0.58 14.57
C SER A 18 -8.79 1.79 15.27
N ARG A 19 -7.82 1.57 16.18
CA ARG A 19 -7.23 2.65 16.98
C ARG A 19 -6.10 3.37 16.26
N TYR A 20 -5.18 2.62 15.66
CA TYR A 20 -3.97 3.15 15.02
C TYR A 20 -4.03 3.07 13.49
N LEU A 21 -5.00 2.32 12.94
CA LEU A 21 -5.24 2.18 11.51
C LEU A 21 -3.97 1.72 10.75
N LEU A 22 -3.18 0.86 11.38
CA LEU A 22 -1.96 0.33 10.77
C LEU A 22 -2.33 -0.79 9.78
N PRO A 23 -1.69 -0.83 8.61
CA PRO A 23 -1.94 -1.87 7.63
C PRO A 23 -1.30 -3.20 8.07
N ASP A 24 -1.96 -4.30 7.72
CA ASP A 24 -1.42 -5.65 7.83
C ASP A 24 -0.80 -6.07 6.49
N ASN A 25 0.52 -5.92 6.37
CA ASN A 25 1.23 -6.20 5.11
C ASN A 25 1.01 -7.63 4.61
N TYR A 26 0.87 -8.62 5.50
CA TYR A 26 0.72 -10.02 5.09
C TYR A 26 -0.66 -10.27 4.46
N GLU A 27 -1.72 -9.78 5.10
CA GLU A 27 -3.07 -9.88 4.55
C GLU A 27 -3.24 -8.98 3.30
N THR A 28 -2.57 -7.83 3.24
CA THR A 28 -2.55 -6.97 2.05
C THR A 28 -1.92 -7.66 0.83
N ILE A 29 -0.85 -8.44 1.00
CA ILE A 29 -0.24 -9.21 -0.11
C ILE A 29 -1.26 -10.20 -0.69
N LYS A 30 -1.97 -10.94 0.17
CA LYS A 30 -3.01 -11.89 -0.28
C LYS A 30 -4.14 -11.19 -1.03
N ALA A 31 -4.57 -10.04 -0.52
CA ALA A 31 -5.61 -9.23 -1.15
C ALA A 31 -5.16 -8.72 -2.53
N CYS A 32 -3.91 -8.25 -2.66
CA CYS A 32 -3.33 -7.87 -3.94
C CYS A 32 -3.38 -9.03 -4.95
N GLU A 33 -2.92 -10.21 -4.55
CA GLU A 33 -2.88 -11.38 -5.43
C GLU A 33 -4.28 -11.79 -5.90
N LEU A 34 -5.25 -11.80 -4.99
CA LEU A 34 -6.64 -12.14 -5.30
C LEU A 34 -7.24 -11.12 -6.28
N LEU A 35 -7.14 -9.82 -5.97
CA LEU A 35 -7.75 -8.77 -6.77
C LEU A 35 -7.09 -8.61 -8.14
N ALA A 36 -5.77 -8.81 -8.23
CA ALA A 36 -5.07 -8.85 -9.50
C ALA A 36 -5.58 -10.01 -10.39
N LYS A 37 -5.80 -11.20 -9.81
CA LYS A 37 -6.38 -12.35 -10.54
C LYS A 37 -7.80 -12.09 -11.03
N GLU A 38 -8.57 -11.28 -10.32
CA GLU A 38 -9.93 -10.85 -10.73
C GLU A 38 -9.94 -9.77 -11.82
N GLY A 39 -8.75 -9.25 -12.17
CA GLY A 39 -8.55 -8.25 -13.22
C GLY A 39 -8.55 -6.81 -12.73
N PHE A 40 -8.53 -6.59 -11.41
CA PHE A 40 -8.30 -5.25 -10.86
C PHE A 40 -6.83 -4.85 -10.97
N THR A 41 -6.56 -3.56 -10.76
CA THR A 41 -5.24 -2.93 -10.71
C THR A 41 -4.99 -2.46 -9.27
N PRO A 42 -4.35 -3.28 -8.42
CA PRO A 42 -4.20 -3.02 -6.99
C PRO A 42 -3.26 -1.86 -6.67
N LEU A 43 -3.67 -1.04 -5.71
CA LEU A 43 -2.88 0.01 -5.08
C LEU A 43 -2.88 -0.26 -3.56
N PRO A 44 -1.94 -1.06 -3.03
CA PRO A 44 -1.88 -1.41 -1.61
C PRO A 44 -1.31 -0.30 -0.71
N TYR A 45 -2.07 0.03 0.33
CA TYR A 45 -1.60 0.78 1.51
C TYR A 45 -0.87 -0.16 2.46
N MET A 46 0.37 0.17 2.84
CA MET A 46 1.24 -0.75 3.57
C MET A 46 2.27 -0.06 4.47
N HIS A 47 2.84 -0.80 5.41
CA HIS A 47 3.97 -0.35 6.23
C HIS A 47 5.26 -0.45 5.43
N ALA A 48 6.14 0.55 5.54
CA ALA A 48 7.39 0.70 4.76
C ALA A 48 8.38 -0.48 4.95
N ASP A 49 8.10 -1.61 4.31
CA ASP A 49 8.86 -2.86 4.37
C ASP A 49 9.23 -3.31 2.95
N LEU A 50 10.53 -3.55 2.72
CA LEU A 50 11.05 -3.88 1.40
C LEU A 50 10.57 -5.23 0.88
N TYR A 51 10.47 -6.24 1.75
CA TYR A 51 10.08 -7.59 1.35
C TYR A 51 8.59 -7.65 1.04
N ALA A 52 7.77 -6.96 1.84
CA ALA A 52 6.36 -6.81 1.57
C ALA A 52 6.11 -6.07 0.25
N ALA A 53 6.84 -4.97 -0.02
CA ALA A 53 6.74 -4.24 -1.27
C ALA A 53 7.08 -5.12 -2.49
N ARG A 54 8.15 -5.92 -2.41
CA ARG A 54 8.50 -6.90 -3.46
C ARG A 54 7.39 -7.93 -3.66
N ALA A 55 6.87 -8.49 -2.57
CA ALA A 55 5.78 -9.46 -2.63
C ALA A 55 4.49 -8.86 -3.22
N MET A 56 4.13 -7.63 -2.87
CA MET A 56 2.97 -6.92 -3.43
C MET A 56 3.14 -6.63 -4.92
N ARG A 57 4.34 -6.20 -5.35
CA ARG A 57 4.66 -6.05 -6.77
C ARG A 57 4.48 -7.37 -7.51
N ASP A 58 5.09 -8.44 -7.00
CA ASP A 58 5.04 -9.76 -7.63
C ASP A 58 3.60 -10.33 -7.64
N ALA A 59 2.77 -9.93 -6.67
CA ALA A 59 1.34 -10.24 -6.61
C ALA A 59 0.47 -9.42 -7.59
N GLY A 60 1.05 -8.45 -8.32
CA GLY A 60 0.37 -7.68 -9.36
C GLY A 60 -0.03 -6.25 -8.97
N ALA A 61 0.51 -5.70 -7.88
CA ALA A 61 0.31 -4.29 -7.56
C ALA A 61 0.84 -3.36 -8.67
N ALA A 62 0.13 -2.25 -8.91
CA ALA A 62 0.53 -1.24 -9.89
C ALA A 62 1.29 -0.05 -9.28
N ALA A 63 1.22 0.11 -7.96
CA ALA A 63 1.98 1.06 -7.17
C ALA A 63 2.15 0.50 -5.76
N ILE A 64 3.10 1.02 -4.98
CA ILE A 64 3.24 0.71 -3.55
C ILE A 64 2.97 1.98 -2.75
N MET A 65 2.11 1.89 -1.74
CA MET A 65 1.71 3.08 -0.96
C MET A 65 2.14 2.98 0.52
N PRO A 66 3.42 3.30 0.83
CA PRO A 66 3.92 3.27 2.20
C PRO A 66 3.34 4.40 3.05
N LEU A 67 3.04 4.10 4.31
CA LEU A 67 2.69 5.12 5.29
C LEU A 67 3.89 5.97 5.74
N ALA A 68 3.72 7.29 5.82
CA ALA A 68 4.74 8.20 6.32
C ALA A 68 4.80 8.21 7.85
N ALA A 69 3.61 8.25 8.46
CA ALA A 69 3.33 8.20 9.89
C ALA A 69 1.89 7.71 10.07
N PRO A 70 1.46 7.32 11.29
CA PRO A 70 0.08 6.89 11.53
C PRO A 70 -0.94 7.92 11.00
N ILE A 71 -2.04 7.42 10.45
CA ILE A 71 -3.10 8.25 9.84
C ILE A 71 -3.59 9.30 10.85
N GLY A 72 -3.74 10.55 10.37
CA GLY A 72 -4.24 11.67 11.18
C GLY A 72 -3.26 12.21 12.23
N SER A 73 -2.00 11.76 12.24
CA SER A 73 -1.01 12.19 13.24
C SER A 73 -0.28 13.51 12.93
N ASN A 74 -0.29 13.98 11.68
CA ASN A 74 0.44 15.18 11.20
C ASN A 74 1.93 15.22 11.59
N LYS A 75 2.58 14.04 11.67
CA LYS A 75 3.99 13.93 12.03
C LYS A 75 4.94 14.04 10.82
N GLY A 76 4.40 14.08 9.61
CA GLY A 76 5.17 14.11 8.38
C GLY A 76 5.86 12.77 8.08
N LEU A 77 7.05 12.84 7.48
CA LEU A 77 7.80 11.67 6.96
C LEU A 77 8.60 10.94 8.06
N CYS A 78 7.94 10.34 9.05
CA CYS A 78 8.63 9.55 10.09
C CYS A 78 9.30 8.29 9.53
N ALA A 79 8.75 7.67 8.50
CA ALA A 79 9.29 6.47 7.86
C ALA A 79 10.22 6.79 6.67
N LYS A 80 10.80 7.99 6.62
CA LYS A 80 11.55 8.50 5.44
C LYS A 80 12.66 7.56 4.98
N GLU A 81 13.46 7.05 5.91
CA GLU A 81 14.59 6.17 5.61
C GLU A 81 14.14 4.87 4.97
N PHE A 82 13.05 4.28 5.46
CA PHE A 82 12.46 3.07 4.88
C PHE A 82 11.82 3.35 3.52
N ILE A 83 11.11 4.47 3.36
CA ILE A 83 10.57 4.90 2.07
C ILE A 83 11.69 5.11 1.05
N GLN A 84 12.83 5.66 1.46
CA GLN A 84 13.99 5.84 0.58
C GLN A 84 14.55 4.50 0.08
N ILE A 85 14.55 3.46 0.92
CA ILE A 85 14.91 2.10 0.49
C ILE A 85 13.95 1.61 -0.59
N LEU A 86 12.64 1.81 -0.42
CA LEU A 86 11.65 1.43 -1.44
C LEU A 86 11.88 2.18 -2.75
N LEU A 87 12.13 3.49 -2.70
CA LEU A 87 12.43 4.30 -3.89
C LEU A 87 13.68 3.82 -4.65
N ASN A 88 14.65 3.24 -3.96
CA ASN A 88 15.88 2.73 -4.57
C ASN A 88 15.72 1.33 -5.16
N GLU A 89 14.85 0.50 -4.57
CA GLU A 89 14.80 -0.95 -4.82
C GLU A 89 13.56 -1.41 -5.59
N ILE A 90 12.50 -0.61 -5.63
CA ILE A 90 11.22 -0.97 -6.24
C ILE A 90 11.02 -0.14 -7.52
N ASP A 91 10.68 -0.84 -8.60
CA ASP A 91 10.48 -0.29 -9.95
C ASP A 91 9.07 0.24 -10.21
N LEU A 92 8.14 0.01 -9.27
CA LEU A 92 6.79 0.59 -9.29
C LEU A 92 6.76 2.01 -8.72
N PRO A 93 5.76 2.82 -9.12
CA PRO A 93 5.48 4.10 -8.46
C PRO A 93 5.31 3.93 -6.94
N ILE A 94 6.03 4.75 -6.17
CA ILE A 94 5.89 4.85 -4.71
C ILE A 94 5.04 6.08 -4.39
N ILE A 95 3.89 5.87 -3.74
CA ILE A 95 2.95 6.94 -3.37
C ILE A 95 2.88 7.00 -1.84
N VAL A 96 3.53 7.97 -1.23
CA VAL A 96 3.47 8.13 0.22
C VAL A 96 2.03 8.48 0.62
N ASP A 97 1.40 7.62 1.43
CA ASP A 97 -0.01 7.73 1.80
C ASP A 97 -0.17 7.77 3.32
N ALA A 98 -0.86 8.79 3.83
CA ALA A 98 -1.04 9.08 5.25
C ALA A 98 0.19 9.55 6.05
N GLY A 99 -0.10 10.29 7.13
CA GLY A 99 0.89 10.88 8.05
C GLY A 99 1.30 12.32 7.73
N ILE A 100 0.93 12.82 6.54
CA ILE A 100 1.14 14.20 6.10
C ILE A 100 -0.03 15.08 6.56
N GLY A 101 0.28 16.23 7.15
CA GLY A 101 -0.67 17.28 7.52
C GLY A 101 0.03 18.47 8.15
#